data_AF-A0A9W4WZC2-F1
#
_entry.id   AF-A0A9W4WZC2-F1
#
_cell.length_a   1.000
_cell.length_b   1.000
_cell.length_c   1.000
_cell.angle_alpha   90.00
_cell.angle_beta   90.00
_cell.angle_gamma   90.00
#
_symmetry.space_group_name_H-M   'P 1'
#
loop_
_entity.id
_entity.type
_entity.pdbx_description
1 polymer ?
#
loop_
_entity_poly.entity_id
_entity_poly.type
_entity_poly.pdbx_seq_one_letter_code
_entity_poly.pdbx_strand_id
1 'polypeptide(L)'
;MAIAPTATIANIAGCYPCIEAMYSNIYVKSNVAEIAAVRSKWIDQSISHNVFAQETSGKKLNDIYFAAWEKGLKTTYYLRTLGASQIEKSTLDA
;
A
#
# COMPACT_ATOMS: atom_id res chain seq x y z
N MET A 1 -11.60 -5.83 16.28
CA MET A 1 -11.41 -4.96 15.10
C MET A 1 -10.25 -5.39 14.21
N ALA A 2 -10.55 -5.69 12.95
CA ALA A 2 -9.57 -5.93 11.89
C ALA A 2 -9.86 -5.01 10.70
N ILE A 3 -8.83 -4.62 9.95
CA ILE A 3 -8.98 -3.85 8.71
C ILE A 3 -8.66 -4.76 7.52
N ALA A 4 -9.70 -5.15 6.79
CA ALA A 4 -9.61 -6.02 5.62
C ALA A 4 -9.70 -5.22 4.30
N PRO A 5 -9.28 -5.79 3.16
CA PRO A 5 -9.47 -5.16 1.86
C PRO A 5 -10.96 -5.04 1.52
N THR A 6 -11.36 -3.91 0.92
CA THR A 6 -12.76 -3.63 0.62
C THR A 6 -13.03 -3.39 -0.87
N ALA A 7 -12.17 -3.89 -1.77
CA ALA A 7 -12.17 -3.57 -3.20
C ALA A 7 -13.58 -3.63 -3.85
N THR A 8 -14.29 -4.75 -3.72
CA THR A 8 -15.62 -4.91 -4.34
C THR A 8 -16.66 -3.98 -3.75
N ILE A 9 -16.76 -3.91 -2.42
CA ILE A 9 -17.78 -3.10 -1.75
C ILE A 9 -17.49 -1.59 -1.87
N ALA A 10 -16.22 -1.19 -1.95
CA ALA A 10 -15.81 0.20 -2.17
C ALA A 10 -16.18 0.67 -3.59
N ASN A 11 -16.00 -0.19 -4.59
CA ASN A 11 -16.46 0.08 -5.96
C ASN A 11 -17.99 0.26 -6.03
N ILE A 12 -18.75 -0.59 -5.33
CA ILE A 12 -20.21 -0.46 -5.25
C ILE A 12 -20.61 0.85 -4.56
N ALA A 13 -19.93 1.21 -3.48
CA ALA A 13 -20.22 2.41 -2.70
C ALA A 13 -19.64 3.71 -3.32
N GLY A 14 -18.85 3.62 -4.39
CA GLY A 14 -18.19 4.77 -5.00
C GLY A 14 -17.14 5.43 -4.10
N CYS A 15 -16.47 4.68 -3.23
CA CYS A 15 -15.45 5.19 -2.30
C CYS A 15 -14.09 4.51 -2.51
N TYR A 16 -13.05 5.03 -1.85
CA TYR A 16 -11.70 4.44 -1.92
C TYR A 16 -11.63 3.10 -1.15
N PRO A 17 -10.83 2.14 -1.63
CA PRO A 17 -10.67 0.86 -0.96
C PRO A 17 -9.90 1.05 0.36
N CYS A 18 -10.61 0.88 1.46
CA CYS A 18 -10.05 0.75 2.80
C CYS A 18 -9.08 1.91 3.15
N ILE A 19 -7.89 1.58 3.66
CA ILE A 19 -6.84 2.55 4.03
C ILE A 19 -5.81 2.77 2.92
N GLU A 20 -6.06 2.28 1.71
CA GLU A 20 -5.14 2.44 0.59
C GLU A 20 -5.16 3.88 0.09
N ALA A 21 -3.98 4.43 -0.18
CA ALA A 21 -3.89 5.70 -0.88
C ALA A 21 -4.18 5.49 -2.39
N MET A 22 -4.49 6.58 -3.10
CA MET A 22 -4.56 6.52 -4.56
C MET A 22 -3.21 6.05 -5.13
N TYR A 23 -3.24 5.13 -6.10
CA TYR A 23 -2.04 4.58 -6.76
C TYR A 23 -1.06 5.66 -7.25
N SER A 24 -1.55 6.81 -7.71
CA SER A 24 -0.72 7.94 -8.14
C SER A 24 0.05 8.61 -6.99
N ASN A 25 -0.52 8.66 -5.79
CA ASN A 25 0.06 9.34 -4.62
C ASN A 25 0.95 8.43 -3.77
N ILE A 26 0.77 7.13 -3.91
CA ILE A 26 1.45 6.09 -3.12
C ILE A 26 2.97 6.10 -3.32
N TYR A 27 3.43 6.31 -4.56
CA TYR A 27 4.86 6.32 -4.86
C TYR A 27 5.54 7.66 -4.55
N VAL A 28 4.75 8.67 -4.15
CA VAL A 28 5.23 10.02 -3.84
C VAL A 28 5.37 10.24 -2.33
N LYS A 29 4.59 9.52 -1.50
CA LYS A 29 4.60 9.67 -0.04
C LYS A 29 5.10 8.40 0.67
N SER A 30 6.21 8.53 1.38
CA SER A 30 6.91 7.44 2.09
C SER A 30 6.32 7.03 3.45
N ASN A 31 5.30 7.73 3.97
CA ASN A 31 4.85 7.59 5.37
C ASN A 31 3.66 6.62 5.59
N VAL A 32 3.25 5.84 4.58
CA VAL A 32 2.04 5.01 4.66
C VAL A 32 2.16 3.91 5.75
N ALA A 33 3.34 3.32 5.90
CA ALA A 33 3.61 2.31 6.94
C ALA A 33 3.52 2.91 8.36
N GLU A 34 4.05 4.12 8.56
CA GLU A 34 3.97 4.81 9.85
C GLU A 34 2.53 5.13 10.23
N ILE A 35 1.72 5.59 9.28
CA ILE A 35 0.30 5.86 9.51
C ILE A 35 -0.44 4.55 9.90
N ALA A 36 -0.13 3.43 9.25
CA ALA A 36 -0.72 2.13 9.57
C ALA A 36 -0.28 1.62 10.96
N ALA A 37 0.97 1.86 11.35
CA ALA A 37 1.46 1.56 12.70
C ALA A 37 0.74 2.36 13.79
N VAL A 38 0.54 3.67 13.58
CA VAL A 38 -0.18 4.52 14.55
C VAL A 38 -1.62 4.04 14.77
N ARG A 39 -2.32 3.65 13.70
CA ARG A 39 -3.68 3.08 13.79
C ARG A 39 -3.71 1.74 14.51
N SER A 40 -2.65 0.94 14.38
CA SER A 40 -2.57 -0.40 14.96
C SER A 40 -2.69 -0.42 16.48
N LYS A 41 -2.47 0.72 17.16
CA LYS A 41 -2.70 0.88 18.62
C LYS A 41 -4.14 0.59 19.04
N TRP A 42 -5.10 0.81 18.15
CA TRP A 42 -6.54 0.65 18.41
C TRP A 42 -7.12 -0.60 17.75
N ILE A 43 -6.29 -1.43 17.11
CA ILE A 43 -6.66 -2.61 16.35
C ILE A 43 -6.23 -3.85 17.14
N ASP A 44 -7.20 -4.62 17.63
CA ASP A 44 -6.94 -5.84 18.42
C ASP A 44 -6.34 -6.97 17.56
N GLN A 45 -6.73 -7.07 16.29
CA GLN A 45 -6.18 -8.02 15.31
C GLN A 45 -5.09 -7.34 14.47
N SER A 46 -5.32 -7.13 13.17
CA SER A 46 -4.34 -6.55 12.26
C SER A 46 -4.98 -5.80 11.08
N ILE A 47 -4.12 -5.33 10.17
CA ILE A 47 -4.45 -4.50 9.01
C ILE A 47 -3.82 -5.12 7.75
N SER A 48 -4.60 -5.30 6.69
CA SER A 48 -4.09 -5.70 5.37
C SER A 48 -3.34 -4.54 4.67
N HIS A 49 -2.10 -4.26 5.11
CA HIS A 49 -1.28 -3.16 4.62
C HIS A 49 -0.45 -3.55 3.39
N ASN A 50 -0.80 -3.02 2.21
CA ASN A 50 0.00 -3.20 1.00
C ASN A 50 1.28 -2.34 1.04
N VAL A 51 2.39 -2.93 0.63
CA VAL A 51 3.70 -2.30 0.48
C VAL A 51 3.88 -1.90 -0.99
N PHE A 52 4.29 -0.66 -1.24
CA PHE A 52 4.47 -0.15 -2.59
C PHE A 52 5.92 0.30 -2.78
N ALA A 53 6.55 -0.18 -3.85
CA ALA A 53 7.93 0.15 -4.18
C ALA A 53 8.06 0.51 -5.67
N GLN A 54 8.72 1.62 -5.99
CA GLN A 54 8.94 1.99 -7.40
C GLN A 54 9.93 1.02 -8.10
N GLU A 55 10.86 0.45 -7.35
CA GLU A 55 11.92 -0.41 -7.86
C GLU A 55 12.10 -1.63 -6.96
N THR A 56 12.46 -2.77 -7.55
CA THR A 56 12.75 -4.03 -6.85
C THR A 56 14.23 -4.14 -6.48
N SER A 57 14.75 -3.17 -5.72
CA SER A 57 16.07 -3.31 -5.11
C SER A 57 15.94 -4.10 -3.80
N GLY A 58 16.65 -5.21 -3.67
CA GLY A 58 16.63 -6.04 -2.46
C GLY A 58 16.97 -5.24 -1.19
N LYS A 59 17.95 -4.33 -1.27
CA LYS A 59 18.30 -3.44 -0.16
C LYS A 59 17.13 -2.52 0.20
N LYS A 60 16.49 -1.86 -0.78
CA LYS A 60 15.35 -0.97 -0.51
C LYS A 60 14.17 -1.73 0.10
N LEU A 61 13.87 -2.92 -0.41
CA LEU A 61 12.82 -3.76 0.16
C LEU A 61 13.12 -4.14 1.61
N ASN A 62 14.36 -4.53 1.89
CA ASN A 62 14.81 -4.82 3.25
C ASN A 62 14.59 -3.62 4.17
N ASP A 63 15.04 -2.43 3.77
CA ASP A 63 14.89 -1.20 4.56
C ASP A 63 13.40 -0.89 4.82
N ILE A 64 12.51 -1.10 3.84
CA ILE A 64 11.06 -0.90 3.99
C ILE A 64 10.45 -1.87 5.01
N TYR A 65 10.78 -3.16 4.91
CA TYR A 65 10.23 -4.16 5.83
C TYR A 65 10.76 -4.00 7.26
N PHE A 66 12.05 -3.69 7.43
CA PHE A 66 12.63 -3.40 8.74
C PHE A 66 12.02 -2.14 9.36
N ALA A 67 11.83 -1.08 8.58
CA ALA A 67 11.16 0.13 9.08
C ALA A 67 9.71 -0.16 9.52
N ALA A 68 8.96 -0.98 8.79
CA ALA A 68 7.60 -1.38 9.20
C ALA A 68 7.62 -2.17 10.52
N TRP A 69 8.57 -3.09 10.68
CA TRP A 69 8.75 -3.87 11.92
C TRP A 69 9.11 -2.98 13.11
N GLU A 70 10.08 -2.07 12.97
CA GLU A 70 10.50 -1.13 14.02
C GLU A 70 9.34 -0.22 14.49
N LYS A 71 8.42 0.11 13.59
CA LYS A 71 7.23 0.91 13.90
C LYS A 71 6.13 0.09 14.59
N GLY A 72 6.27 -1.23 14.70
CA GLY A 72 5.32 -2.11 15.37
C GLY A 72 4.12 -2.53 14.50
N LEU A 73 4.25 -2.52 13.18
CA LEU A 73 3.24 -3.11 12.30
C LEU A 73 3.19 -4.63 12.49
N LYS A 74 1.98 -5.15 12.70
CA LYS A 74 1.75 -6.59 12.89
C LYS A 74 1.81 -7.38 11.58
N THR A 75 1.36 -6.81 10.46
CA THR A 75 1.30 -7.49 9.16
C THR A 75 1.59 -6.55 7.99
N THR A 76 2.22 -7.10 6.95
CA THR A 76 2.26 -6.58 5.57
C THR A 76 1.50 -7.53 4.65
N TYR A 77 0.93 -7.04 3.55
CA TYR A 77 0.08 -7.80 2.65
C TYR A 77 0.75 -8.09 1.30
N TYR A 78 0.45 -7.35 0.24
CA TYR A 78 1.15 -7.49 -1.04
C TYR A 78 2.26 -6.46 -1.20
N LEU A 79 3.36 -6.87 -1.81
CA LEU A 79 4.30 -5.97 -2.47
C LEU A 79 3.74 -5.61 -3.86
N ARG A 80 3.63 -4.31 -4.13
CA ARG A 80 3.21 -3.74 -5.41
C ARG A 80 4.37 -2.95 -5.98
N THR A 81 4.89 -3.38 -7.11
CA THR A 81 5.99 -2.72 -7.79
C THR A 81 5.53 -2.08 -9.08
N LEU A 82 6.05 -0.88 -9.38
CA LEU A 82 6.00 -0.40 -10.76
C LEU A 82 7.02 -1.22 -11.55
N GLY A 83 6.57 -1.91 -12.58
CA GLY A 83 7.50 -2.45 -13.57
C GLY A 83 8.25 -1.30 -14.24
N ALA A 84 9.54 -1.47 -14.49
CA ALA A 84 10.37 -0.45 -15.15
C ALA A 84 9.84 -0.03 -16.54
N SER A 85 9.03 -0.88 -17.17
CA SER A 85 8.32 -0.60 -18.41
C SER A 85 6.87 -0.20 -18.12
N GLN A 86 6.60 1.09 -18.02
CA GLN A 86 5.25 1.59 -18.27
C GLN A 86 4.97 1.35 -19.76
N ILE A 87 3.98 0.51 -20.08
CA ILE A 87 3.36 0.54 -21.39
C ILE A 87 2.73 1.93 -21.48
N GLU A 88 3.30 2.83 -22.29
CA GLU A 88 2.57 4.03 -22.72
C GLU A 88 1.20 3.55 -23.18
N LYS A 89 0.14 4.03 -22.52
CA LYS A 89 -1.21 3.83 -23.04
C LYS A 89 -1.20 4.44 -24.43
N SER A 90 -1.19 3.61 -25.47
CA SER A 90 -1.36 4.08 -26.83
C SER A 90 -2.74 4.72 -26.89
N THR A 91 -2.79 6.04 -26.83
CA THR A 91 -4.00 6.78 -27.12
C THR A 91 -4.22 6.62 -28.62
N LEU A 92 -5.23 5.84 -28.99
CA LEU A 92 -5.81 5.99 -30.32
C LEU A 92 -6.61 7.29 -30.26
N ASP A 93 -6.02 8.37 -30.76
CA ASP A 93 -6.78 9.56 -31.09
C ASP A 93 -7.82 9.15 -32.16
N ALA A 94 -9.10 9.32 -31.82
CA ALA A 94 -10.23 9.08 -32.73
C ALA A 94 -10.51 10.32 -33.57
#